data_AF-A0A963MIE4-F1
#
_entry.id   AF-A0A963MIE4-F1
#
_cell.length_a   1.000
_cell.length_b   1.000
_cell.length_c   1.000
_cell.angle_alpha   90.00
_cell.angle_beta   90.00
_cell.angle_gamma   90.00
#
_symmetry.space_group_name_H-M   'P 1'
#
loop_
_entity.id
_entity.type
_entity.pdbx_description
1 polymer ?
#
loop_
_entity_poly.entity_id
_entity_poly.type
_entity_poly.pdbx_seq_one_letter_code
_entity_poly.pdbx_strand_id
1 'polypeptide(L)' 'MLKTNLDSLTETRLDTEQVFDGVLLKVHRDTVRLPDGKSSVREYIRHPGAVVVLAVLPDGRLVF' A
#
# COMPACT_ATOMS: atom_id res chain seq x y z
N MET A 1 -1.68 28.08 18.51
CA MET A 1 -2.37 26.94 17.88
C MET A 1 -1.45 26.40 16.77
N LEU A 2 -0.63 25.39 17.06
CA LEU A 2 0.23 24.78 16.05
C LEU A 2 -0.64 23.90 15.16
N LYS A 3 -0.88 24.33 13.91
CA LYS A 3 -1.37 23.44 12.86
C LYS A 3 -0.23 22.48 12.54
N THR A 4 -0.26 21.26 13.04
CA THR A 4 0.61 20.20 12.55
C THR A 4 0.22 19.97 11.09
N ASN A 5 1.04 20.45 10.18
CA ASN A 5 0.78 20.37 8.75
C ASN A 5 0.91 18.90 8.34
N LEU A 6 -0.21 18.15 8.33
CA LEU A 6 -0.27 16.75 7.92
C LEU A 6 0.15 16.53 6.45
N ASP A 7 0.23 17.60 5.66
CA ASP A 7 0.80 17.60 4.31
C ASP A 7 2.32 17.25 4.29
N SER A 8 2.99 17.20 5.45
CA SER A 8 4.46 17.11 5.54
C SER A 8 5.06 15.72 5.30
N LEU A 9 4.26 14.65 5.17
CA LEU A 9 4.78 13.29 4.92
C LEU A 9 4.23 12.63 3.65
N THR A 10 3.42 13.35 2.87
CA THR A 10 2.83 12.79 1.64
C THR A 10 3.87 12.69 0.53
N GLU A 11 4.03 11.49 -0.02
CA GLU A 11 4.83 11.26 -1.22
C GLU A 11 3.97 11.44 -2.48
N THR A 12 4.55 12.02 -3.54
CA THR A 12 3.88 12.15 -4.84
C THR A 12 4.50 11.17 -5.83
N ARG A 13 3.70 10.28 -6.42
CA ARG A 13 4.17 9.41 -7.51
C ARG A 13 4.56 10.25 -8.73
N LEU A 14 5.79 10.08 -9.21
CA LEU A 14 6.32 10.72 -10.41
C LEU A 14 6.22 9.79 -11.62
N ASP A 15 6.53 8.51 -11.44
CA ASP A 15 6.52 7.50 -12.49
C ASP A 15 6.18 6.10 -11.92
N THR A 16 5.79 5.16 -12.78
CA THR A 16 5.52 3.76 -12.43
C THR A 16 5.93 2.83 -13.56
N GLU A 17 6.50 1.69 -13.18
CA GLU A 17 6.85 0.61 -14.09
C GLU A 17 6.42 -0.73 -13.50
N GLN A 18 5.82 -1.59 -14.31
CA GLN A 18 5.58 -2.98 -13.92
C GLN A 18 6.84 -3.81 -14.23
N VAL A 19 7.65 -4.07 -13.21
CA VAL A 19 8.94 -4.75 -13.36
C VAL A 19 8.83 -6.28 -13.41
N PHE A 20 7.69 -6.83 -12.99
CA PHE A 20 7.40 -8.27 -13.11
C PHE A 20 5.90 -8.54 -13.27
N ASP A 21 5.58 -9.44 -14.20
CA ASP A 21 4.21 -9.84 -14.53
C ASP A 21 4.05 -11.37 -14.50
N GLY A 22 4.06 -11.94 -13.29
CA GLY A 22 3.89 -13.38 -13.08
C GLY A 22 2.43 -13.80 -12.97
N VAL A 23 2.17 -15.11 -12.88
CA VAL A 23 0.82 -15.66 -12.70
C VAL A 23 0.16 -15.15 -11.41
N LEU A 24 0.89 -15.15 -10.30
CA LEU A 24 0.41 -14.71 -8.99
C LEU A 24 0.81 -13.27 -8.65
N LEU A 25 2.07 -12.91 -8.89
CA LEU A 25 2.64 -11.64 -8.44
C LEU A 25 2.78 -10.64 -9.58
N LYS A 26 2.27 -9.43 -9.34
CA LYS A 26 2.40 -8.26 -10.22
C LYS A 26 3.22 -7.20 -9.48
N VAL A 27 4.52 -7.11 -9.77
CA VAL A 27 5.45 -6.23 -9.05
C VAL A 27 5.54 -4.89 -9.78
N HIS A 28 5.36 -3.81 -9.04
CA HIS A 28 5.50 -2.44 -9.54
C HIS A 28 6.66 -1.76 -8.85
N ARG A 29 7.35 -0.90 -9.60
CA ARG A 29 8.38 0.02 -9.11
C ARG A 29 7.96 1.44 -9.45
N ASP A 30 7.71 2.24 -8.43
CA ASP A 30 7.38 3.65 -8.58
C ASP A 30 8.59 4.51 -8.24
N THR A 31 8.77 5.58 -9.03
CA THR A 31 9.61 6.71 -8.61
C THR A 31 8.71 7.74 -7.95
N VAL A 32 9.06 8.17 -6.74
CA VAL A 32 8.25 9.10 -5.92
C VAL A 32 9.07 10.33 -5.53
N ARG A 33 8.39 11.48 -5.40
CA ARG A 33 8.93 12.68 -4.77
C ARG A 33 8.56 12.69 -3.30
N LEU A 34 9.58 12.76 -2.45
CA LEU A 34 9.46 12.90 -1.01
C LEU A 34 9.05 14.33 -0.63
N PRO A 35 8.56 14.56 0.60
CA PRO A 35 8.22 15.90 1.08
C PRO A 35 9.38 16.89 1.07
N ASP A 36 10.63 16.42 1.19
CA ASP A 36 11.84 17.24 1.09
C ASP A 36 12.25 17.56 -0.37
N GLY A 37 11.41 17.18 -1.33
CA GLY A 37 11.61 17.40 -2.76
C GLY A 37 12.53 16.38 -3.45
N LYS A 38 13.22 15.51 -2.71
CA LYS A 38 14.08 14.48 -3.30
C LYS A 38 13.27 13.34 -3.90
N SER A 39 13.90 12.58 -4.81
CA SER A 39 13.32 11.37 -5.38
C SER A 39 13.72 10.11 -4.61
N SER A 40 12.82 9.13 -4.54
CA SER A 40 13.08 7.79 -4.01
C SER A 40 12.32 6.73 -4.83
N VAL A 41 12.57 5.45 -4.54
CA VAL A 41 11.95 4.30 -5.22
C VAL A 41 11.04 3.54 -4.24
N ARG A 42 9.89 3.08 -4.72
CA ARG A 42 8.98 2.17 -3.99
C ARG A 42 8.74 0.93 -4.83
N GLU A 43 9.01 -0.24 -4.28
CA GLU A 43 8.68 -1.53 -4.90
C GLU A 43 7.56 -2.21 -4.10
N TYR A 44 6.51 -2.66 -4.79
CA TYR A 44 5.34 -3.25 -4.13
C TYR A 44 4.60 -4.24 -5.03
N ILE A 45 3.80 -5.11 -4.40
CA ILE A 45 2.88 -6.00 -5.10
C ILE A 45 1.54 -5.30 -5.25
N ARG A 46 1.03 -5.23 -6.49
CA ARG A 46 -0.34 -4.77 -6.74
C ARG A 46 -1.32 -5.92 -6.46
N HIS A 47 -1.73 -6.02 -5.20
CA HIS A 47 -2.69 -7.04 -4.74
C HIS A 47 -4.13 -6.65 -5.14
N PRO A 48 -4.97 -7.58 -5.63
CA PRO A 48 -6.36 -7.29 -6.00
C PRO A 48 -7.31 -6.99 -4.81
N GLY A 49 -6.77 -6.79 -3.61
CA GLY A 49 -7.51 -6.87 -2.35
C GLY A 49 -7.82 -8.32 -1.92
N ALA A 50 -8.24 -8.48 -0.67
CA ALA A 50 -8.66 -9.75 -0.09
C ALA A 50 -9.88 -9.51 0.80
N VAL A 51 -10.55 -10.58 1.20
CA VAL A 51 -11.64 -10.54 2.17
C VAL A 51 -11.33 -11.45 3.35
N VAL A 52 -11.81 -11.06 4.53
CA VAL A 52 -11.76 -11.87 5.74
C VAL A 52 -13.20 -12.11 6.20
N VAL A 53 -13.48 -13.32 6.68
CA VAL A 53 -14.77 -13.69 7.25
C VAL A 53 -14.58 -13.98 8.73
N LEU A 54 -15.43 -13.36 9.57
CA LEU A 54 -15.53 -13.68 10.99
C LEU A 54 -16.69 -14.65 11.21
N ALA A 55 -16.40 -15.94 11.30
CA ALA A 55 -17.40 -16.97 11.53
C ALA A 55 -17.60 -17.21 13.03
N VAL A 56 -18.80 -16.86 13.53
CA VAL A 56 -19.17 -16.95 14.95
C VAL A 56 -20.19 -18.09 15.14
N LEU A 57 -19.90 -19.02 16.05
CA LEU A 57 -20.80 -20.10 16.44
C LEU A 57 -21.86 -19.62 17.45
N PRO A 58 -22.97 -20.37 17.65
CA PRO A 58 -24.01 -19.98 18.62
C PRO A 58 -23.53 -19.81 20.06
N ASP A 59 -22.43 -20.47 20.44
CA ASP A 59 -21.80 -20.36 21.76
C ASP A 59 -20.74 -19.24 21.84
N GLY A 60 -20.62 -18.40 20.81
CA GLY A 60 -19.70 -17.27 20.74
C GLY A 60 -18.28 -17.62 20.32
N ARG A 61 -17.95 -18.90 20.09
CA ARG A 61 -16.63 -19.29 19.58
C ARG A 61 -16.45 -18.89 18.12
N LEU A 62 -15.20 -18.64 17.75
CA LEU A 62 -14.79 -18.32 16.39
C LEU A 62 -14.29 -19.56 15.66
N VAL A 63 -14.61 -19.66 14.37
CA VAL A 63 -13.95 -20.60 13.45
C VAL A 63 -12.74 -19.90 12.85
N PHE A 64 -11.57 -20.52 13.00
CA PHE A 64 -10.29 -20.07 12.46
C PHE A 64 -9.75 -21.09 11.47
#